data_AF-A0A1Q6HWK0-F1
#
_entry.id   AF-A0A1Q6HWK0-F1
#
_cell.length_a   1.000
_cell.length_b   1.000
_cell.length_c   1.000
_cell.angle_alpha   90.00
_cell.angle_beta   90.00
_cell.angle_gamma   90.00
#
_symmetry.space_group_name_H-M   'P 1'
#
loop_
_entity.id
_entity.type
_entity.pdbx_description
1 polymer ?
#
loop_
_entity_poly.entity_id
_entity_poly.type
_entity_poly.pdbx_seq_one_letter_code
_entity_poly.pdbx_strand_id
1 'polypeptide(L)'
;MKRFLLLCLSLLPIGATGLLAQSECLPQNYSIIFGGGVSLPHVEGNRNDFFSKNGNRVGYDLMTEGRYYITPLFAAGLQYDYLRMARLPDKAHLHCIRPNITYRPLWSNGNQGLFLSFGIGYMNYQERTYKRGERNGHLFHKGYCGITFAAGYEFRISRKLSGMIRCDFLTADWFANPDARL
;
A
#
# COMPACT_ATOMS: atom_id res chain seq x y z
N MET A 1 33.18 20.76 38.89
CA MET A 1 32.12 20.27 37.97
C MET A 1 30.70 20.58 38.47
N LYS A 2 30.40 21.83 38.87
CA LYS A 2 29.04 22.26 39.28
C LYS A 2 28.49 23.44 38.47
N ARG A 3 29.28 24.03 37.57
CA ARG A 3 28.86 25.14 36.68
C ARG A 3 28.42 24.70 35.29
N PHE A 4 28.68 23.45 34.90
CA PHE A 4 28.27 22.91 33.60
C PHE A 4 26.82 22.38 33.59
N LEU A 5 26.26 22.04 34.75
CA LEU A 5 24.89 21.50 34.85
C LEU A 5 23.80 22.58 34.72
N LEU A 6 24.15 23.86 34.91
CA LEU A 6 23.21 24.98 34.77
C LEU A 6 23.00 25.41 33.31
N LEU A 7 23.91 25.04 32.41
CA LEU A 7 23.80 25.31 30.97
C LEU A 7 22.94 24.28 30.22
N CYS A 8 22.74 23.08 30.80
CA CYS A 8 21.85 22.07 30.22
C CYS A 8 20.37 22.25 30.61
N LEU A 9 20.06 23.10 31.60
CA LEU A 9 18.67 23.44 31.96
C LEU A 9 18.13 24.68 31.22
N SER A 10 18.98 25.45 30.52
CA SER A 10 18.56 26.62 29.73
C SER A 10 18.16 26.30 28.28
N LEU A 11 18.13 25.02 27.90
CA LEU A 11 17.66 24.55 26.58
C LEU A 11 16.31 23.84 26.66
N LEU A 12 15.49 24.20 27.66
CA LEU A 12 14.03 24.15 27.52
C LEU A 12 13.64 25.18 26.47
N PRO A 13 13.05 24.82 25.31
CA PRO A 13 12.34 25.80 24.54
C PRO A 13 11.05 26.13 25.30
N ILE A 14 11.14 27.13 26.19
CA ILE A 14 10.03 28.04 26.44
C ILE A 14 9.85 28.82 25.15
N GLY A 15 9.10 28.21 24.24
CA GLY A 15 8.59 28.78 23.01
C GLY A 15 7.07 28.67 22.96
N ALA A 16 6.41 28.73 24.11
CA ALA A 16 4.98 28.96 24.19
C ALA A 16 4.72 30.44 23.95
N THR A 17 4.60 30.83 22.68
CA THR A 17 3.76 31.90 22.11
C THR A 17 4.32 32.34 20.76
N GLY A 18 4.00 31.58 19.72
CA GLY A 18 4.43 31.92 18.36
C GLY A 18 4.07 30.87 17.33
N LEU A 19 2.79 30.51 17.25
CA LEU A 19 2.04 30.17 16.03
C LEU A 19 0.72 29.50 16.46
N LEU A 20 -0.24 30.32 16.84
CA LEU A 20 -1.62 30.05 16.45
C LEU A 20 -1.68 30.09 14.92
N ALA A 21 -1.26 28.98 14.33
CA ALA A 21 -1.68 28.52 13.04
C ALA A 21 -1.85 27.01 13.19
N GLN A 22 -2.99 26.61 13.76
CA GLN A 22 -3.67 25.43 13.24
C GLN A 22 -3.95 25.70 11.76
N SER A 23 -2.93 25.67 10.89
CA SER A 23 -3.16 25.69 9.46
C SER A 23 -3.52 24.28 9.06
N GLU A 24 -4.82 24.02 9.08
CA GLU A 24 -5.54 22.98 8.34
C GLU A 24 -4.68 22.34 7.22
N CYS A 25 -4.10 21.17 7.45
CA CYS A 25 -3.18 20.52 6.50
C CYS A 25 -3.50 19.01 6.40
N LEU A 26 -2.72 18.24 5.64
CA LEU A 26 -2.91 16.79 5.46
C LEU A 26 -3.10 16.06 6.82
N PRO A 27 -3.83 14.91 6.86
CA PRO A 27 -4.18 14.23 8.11
C PRO A 27 -2.96 13.91 8.98
N GLN A 28 -3.04 14.21 10.28
CA GLN A 28 -1.90 14.10 11.23
C GLN A 28 -2.13 13.12 12.39
N ASN A 29 -3.35 12.56 12.55
CA ASN A 29 -3.66 11.62 13.62
C ASN A 29 -4.06 10.26 13.06
N TYR A 30 -5.11 10.22 12.24
CA TYR A 30 -5.53 9.03 11.51
C TYR A 30 -6.08 9.43 10.14
N SER A 31 -6.03 8.50 9.19
CA SER A 31 -6.71 8.62 7.91
C SER A 31 -7.29 7.27 7.48
N ILE A 32 -8.42 7.34 6.81
CA ILE A 32 -9.02 6.19 6.13
C ILE A 32 -9.02 6.56 4.65
N ILE A 33 -8.44 5.69 3.84
CA ILE A 33 -8.18 5.90 2.43
C ILE A 33 -8.94 4.83 1.67
N PHE A 34 -9.67 5.26 0.65
CA PHE A 34 -10.31 4.39 -0.33
C PHE A 34 -9.79 4.78 -1.71
N GLY A 35 -9.42 3.78 -2.49
CA GLY A 35 -8.82 3.98 -3.80
C GLY A 35 -9.21 2.88 -4.76
N GLY A 36 -9.06 3.18 -6.05
CA GLY A 36 -9.16 2.20 -7.10
C GLY A 36 -8.11 2.50 -8.16
N GLY A 37 -7.66 1.46 -8.85
CA GLY A 37 -6.56 1.58 -9.80
C GLY A 37 -6.60 0.51 -10.87
N VAL A 38 -5.55 0.51 -11.68
CA VAL A 38 -5.29 -0.52 -12.69
C VAL A 38 -4.12 -1.35 -12.20
N SER A 39 -4.28 -2.67 -12.23
CA SER A 39 -3.20 -3.61 -11.90
C SER A 39 -2.56 -4.15 -13.17
N LEU A 40 -1.23 -4.17 -13.20
CA LEU A 40 -0.43 -4.72 -14.28
C LEU A 40 0.34 -5.93 -13.73
N PRO A 41 -0.17 -7.15 -13.91
CA PRO A 41 0.51 -8.35 -13.44
C PRO A 41 1.69 -8.67 -14.37
N HIS A 42 2.81 -9.08 -13.80
CA HIS A 42 3.90 -9.72 -14.54
C HIS A 42 4.25 -11.02 -13.84
N VAL A 43 3.93 -12.14 -14.49
CA VAL A 43 4.16 -13.49 -13.95
C VAL A 43 5.07 -14.22 -14.94
N GLU A 44 6.24 -14.65 -14.46
CA GLU A 44 7.16 -15.47 -15.25
C GLU A 44 7.06 -16.94 -14.83
N GLY A 45 7.35 -17.86 -15.76
CA GLY A 45 7.66 -19.25 -15.47
C GLY A 45 6.51 -20.29 -15.51
N ASN A 46 5.25 -19.95 -15.18
CA ASN A 46 4.27 -21.04 -14.99
C ASN A 46 3.54 -21.34 -16.31
N ARG A 47 3.61 -22.60 -16.75
CA ARG A 47 3.07 -23.05 -18.05
C ARG A 47 1.58 -23.37 -18.04
N ASN A 48 0.91 -23.37 -16.87
CA ASN A 48 -0.49 -23.84 -16.77
C ASN A 48 -1.45 -22.91 -16.00
N ASP A 49 -1.05 -21.66 -15.75
CA ASP A 49 -1.84 -20.68 -14.99
C ASP A 49 -2.66 -19.74 -15.88
N PHE A 50 -3.56 -18.97 -15.26
CA PHE A 50 -4.36 -17.93 -15.92
C PHE A 50 -3.50 -16.98 -16.79
N PHE A 51 -2.34 -16.55 -16.28
CA PHE A 51 -1.45 -15.62 -16.97
C PHE A 51 -0.74 -16.24 -18.17
N SER A 52 -0.40 -17.53 -18.10
CA SER A 52 0.17 -18.29 -19.22
C SER A 52 -0.82 -18.39 -20.38
N LYS A 53 -2.08 -18.69 -20.04
CA LYS A 53 -3.15 -18.89 -21.03
C LYS A 53 -3.70 -17.58 -21.59
N ASN A 54 -3.83 -16.55 -20.75
CA ASN A 54 -4.52 -15.30 -21.11
C ASN A 54 -3.60 -14.10 -21.30
N GLY A 55 -2.32 -14.25 -20.99
CA GLY A 55 -1.31 -13.19 -20.94
C GLY A 55 -1.34 -12.39 -19.64
N ASN A 56 -0.34 -11.54 -19.46
CA ASN A 56 -0.22 -10.51 -18.42
C ASN A 56 -1.28 -9.42 -18.62
N ARG A 57 -2.54 -9.74 -18.29
CA ARG A 57 -3.68 -8.87 -18.55
C ARG A 57 -3.86 -7.84 -17.46
N VAL A 58 -4.20 -6.63 -17.91
CA VAL A 58 -4.60 -5.55 -17.01
C VAL A 58 -5.83 -5.97 -16.20
N GLY A 59 -5.77 -5.71 -14.91
CA GLY A 59 -6.86 -5.88 -13.97
C GLY A 59 -7.29 -4.54 -13.40
N TYR A 60 -8.35 -4.58 -12.60
CA TYR A 60 -8.66 -3.46 -11.72
C TYR A 60 -8.18 -3.79 -10.30
N ASP A 61 -7.87 -2.73 -9.56
CA ASP A 61 -7.48 -2.78 -8.16
C ASP A 61 -8.46 -1.94 -7.34
N LEU A 62 -8.83 -2.44 -6.16
CA LEU A 62 -9.59 -1.72 -5.16
C LEU A 62 -8.81 -1.75 -3.85
N MET A 63 -8.44 -0.58 -3.37
CA MET A 63 -7.65 -0.40 -2.16
C MET A 63 -8.53 0.20 -1.06
N THR A 64 -8.36 -0.32 0.15
CA THR A 64 -8.69 0.39 1.38
C THR A 64 -7.49 0.38 2.31
N GLU A 65 -7.23 1.51 2.96
CA GLU A 65 -6.12 1.63 3.89
C GLU A 65 -6.50 2.48 5.10
N GLY A 66 -6.19 1.99 6.30
CA GLY A 66 -6.22 2.78 7.53
C GLY A 66 -4.80 3.14 7.94
N ARG A 67 -4.51 4.43 8.10
CA ARG A 67 -3.21 4.91 8.61
C ARG A 67 -3.38 5.60 9.95
N TYR A 68 -2.46 5.30 10.85
CA TYR A 68 -2.26 6.00 12.11
C TYR A 68 -0.90 6.70 12.09
N TYR A 69 -0.90 8.00 12.33
CA TYR A 69 0.32 8.82 12.27
C TYR A 69 0.98 8.85 13.65
N ILE A 70 2.14 8.22 13.77
CA ILE A 70 2.95 8.25 15.00
C ILE A 70 3.64 9.62 15.12
N THR A 71 4.09 10.13 13.97
CA THR A 71 4.58 11.50 13.81
C THR A 71 4.01 12.07 12.50
N PRO A 72 4.06 13.40 12.27
CA PRO A 72 3.62 13.98 11.00
C PRO A 72 4.34 13.38 9.77
N LEU A 73 5.54 12.84 9.96
CA LEU A 73 6.42 12.23 8.94
C LEU A 73 6.30 10.71 8.86
N PHE A 74 5.86 10.02 9.91
CA PHE A 74 5.78 8.56 9.94
C PHE A 74 4.39 8.08 10.34
N ALA A 75 3.82 7.21 9.51
CA ALA A 75 2.58 6.53 9.78
C ALA A 75 2.78 5.01 9.79
N ALA A 76 2.02 4.33 10.63
CA ALA A 76 1.82 2.90 10.54
C ALA A 76 0.39 2.65 10.09
N GLY A 77 0.18 1.69 9.19
CA GLY A 77 -1.14 1.43 8.63
C GLY A 77 -1.40 -0.03 8.35
N LEU A 78 -2.65 -0.31 8.02
CA LEU A 78 -3.09 -1.60 7.50
C LEU A 78 -3.80 -1.33 6.17
N GLN A 79 -3.29 -1.94 5.10
CA GLN A 79 -3.84 -1.83 3.77
C GLN A 79 -4.39 -3.18 3.32
N TYR A 80 -5.53 -3.11 2.64
CA TYR A 80 -6.16 -4.22 1.96
C TYR A 80 -6.39 -3.84 0.51
N ASP A 81 -5.85 -4.66 -0.39
CA ASP A 81 -6.06 -4.53 -1.83
C ASP A 81 -6.80 -5.74 -2.36
N TYR A 82 -7.75 -5.47 -3.25
CA TYR A 82 -8.45 -6.47 -4.01
C TYR A 82 -8.20 -6.25 -5.50
N LEU A 83 -7.40 -7.14 -6.08
CA LEU A 83 -7.11 -7.13 -7.50
C LEU A 83 -7.95 -8.20 -8.18
N ARG A 84 -8.54 -7.84 -9.33
CA ARG A 84 -9.26 -8.78 -10.17
C ARG A 84 -8.89 -8.62 -11.62
N MET A 85 -8.62 -9.76 -12.25
CA MET A 85 -8.37 -9.88 -13.68
C MET A 85 -9.37 -10.88 -14.25
N ALA A 86 -9.94 -10.58 -15.41
CA ALA A 86 -10.94 -11.47 -16.01
C ALA A 86 -10.79 -11.50 -17.54
N ARG A 87 -10.91 -12.70 -18.10
CA ARG A 87 -11.13 -12.93 -19.53
C ARG A 87 -12.12 -14.07 -19.65
N LEU A 88 -13.39 -13.74 -19.80
CA LEU A 88 -14.50 -14.71 -19.79
C LEU A 88 -14.18 -15.92 -20.68
N PRO A 89 -14.30 -17.15 -20.16
CA PRO A 89 -14.86 -17.53 -18.84
C PRO A 89 -13.87 -17.47 -17.65
N ASP A 90 -12.58 -17.26 -17.89
CA ASP A 90 -11.51 -17.34 -16.90
C ASP A 90 -11.43 -16.08 -16.00
N LYS A 91 -11.08 -16.27 -14.72
CA LYS A 91 -10.98 -15.19 -13.72
C LYS A 91 -9.81 -15.44 -12.77
N ALA A 92 -9.13 -14.37 -12.36
CA ALA A 92 -8.15 -14.37 -11.30
C ALA A 92 -8.51 -13.28 -10.28
N HIS A 93 -8.37 -13.63 -9.00
CA HIS A 93 -8.65 -12.81 -7.84
C HIS A 93 -7.42 -12.84 -6.94
N LEU A 94 -7.03 -11.68 -6.44
CA LEU A 94 -5.94 -11.57 -5.47
C LEU A 94 -6.41 -10.66 -4.34
N HIS A 95 -6.39 -11.21 -3.13
CA HIS A 95 -6.65 -10.47 -1.91
C HIS A 95 -5.31 -10.26 -1.19
N CYS A 96 -4.88 -9.02 -1.05
CA CYS A 96 -3.66 -8.71 -0.31
C CYS A 96 -4.01 -7.95 0.96
N ILE A 97 -3.59 -8.47 2.11
CA ILE A 97 -3.66 -7.77 3.40
C ILE A 97 -2.25 -7.54 3.92
N ARG A 98 -1.94 -6.29 4.28
CA ARG A 98 -0.59 -5.92 4.68
C ARG A 98 -0.54 -4.83 5.72
N PRO A 99 0.13 -5.05 6.87
CA PRO A 99 0.62 -3.93 7.67
C PRO A 99 1.69 -3.19 6.86
N ASN A 100 1.68 -1.86 6.95
CA ASN A 100 2.64 -1.01 6.28
C ASN A 100 3.17 0.09 7.21
N ILE A 101 4.36 0.59 6.88
CA ILE A 101 4.98 1.76 7.48
C ILE A 101 5.20 2.75 6.35
N THR A 102 4.72 3.97 6.56
CA THR A 102 4.73 5.03 5.56
C THR A 102 5.58 6.19 6.07
N TYR A 103 6.59 6.56 5.29
CA TYR A 103 7.34 7.79 5.46
C TYR A 103 6.76 8.86 4.53
N ARG A 104 6.40 10.02 5.08
CA ARG A 104 5.70 11.09 4.38
C ARG A 104 6.32 12.46 4.67
N PRO A 105 7.35 12.89 3.92
CA PRO A 105 7.80 14.26 3.96
C PRO A 105 6.71 15.22 3.48
N LEU A 106 6.40 16.22 4.32
CA LEU A 106 5.39 17.24 4.06
C LEU A 106 6.05 18.53 3.58
N TRP A 107 5.48 19.18 2.56
CA TRP A 107 5.90 20.49 2.06
C TRP A 107 4.70 21.42 1.85
N SER A 108 4.96 22.68 1.47
CA SER A 108 3.92 23.72 1.29
C SER A 108 3.05 23.87 2.55
N ASN A 109 3.70 24.06 3.70
CA ASN A 109 3.10 24.12 5.03
C ASN A 109 2.25 22.88 5.43
N GLY A 110 2.35 21.75 4.72
CA GLY A 110 1.59 20.53 5.00
C GLY A 110 0.39 20.31 4.09
N ASN A 111 0.20 21.12 3.05
CA ASN A 111 -0.86 20.92 2.05
C ASN A 111 -0.56 19.80 1.05
N GLN A 112 0.72 19.44 0.92
CA GLN A 112 1.21 18.48 -0.05
C GLN A 112 2.30 17.62 0.57
N GLY A 113 2.44 16.39 0.11
CA GLY A 113 3.51 15.51 0.56
C GLY A 113 3.75 14.36 -0.39
N LEU A 114 5.01 13.95 -0.50
CA LEU A 114 5.34 12.65 -1.06
C LEU A 114 5.19 11.61 0.04
N PHE A 115 4.78 10.40 -0.28
CA PHE A 115 4.86 9.27 0.63
C PHE A 115 5.58 8.09 0.00
N LEU A 116 6.29 7.36 0.85
CA LEU A 116 6.92 6.08 0.57
C LEU A 116 6.39 5.10 1.60
N SER A 117 5.73 4.04 1.15
CA SER A 117 5.18 3.00 2.01
C SER A 117 5.89 1.69 1.76
N PHE A 118 6.21 1.00 2.85
CA PHE A 118 6.75 -0.34 2.84
C PHE A 118 5.86 -1.24 3.68
N GLY A 119 5.51 -2.40 3.15
CA GLY A 119 4.66 -3.37 3.84
C GLY A 119 5.10 -4.80 3.58
N ILE A 120 4.86 -5.67 4.55
CA ILE A 120 5.03 -7.11 4.41
C ILE A 120 3.68 -7.72 4.74
N GLY A 121 3.12 -8.49 3.82
CA GLY A 121 1.74 -8.95 3.94
C GLY A 121 1.47 -10.30 3.32
N TYR A 122 0.24 -10.75 3.53
CA TYR A 122 -0.27 -11.99 3.00
C TYR A 122 -1.12 -11.72 1.76
N MET A 123 -0.87 -12.51 0.72
CA MET A 123 -1.49 -12.46 -0.59
C MET A 123 -2.21 -13.77 -0.85
N ASN A 124 -3.54 -13.74 -0.87
CA ASN A 124 -4.36 -14.89 -1.22
C ASN A 124 -4.74 -14.81 -2.70
N TYR A 125 -4.06 -15.61 -3.52
CA TYR A 125 -4.31 -15.72 -4.95
C TYR A 125 -5.29 -16.86 -5.23
N GLN A 126 -6.30 -16.56 -6.03
CA GLN A 126 -7.28 -17.51 -6.50
C GLN A 126 -7.46 -17.36 -8.01
N GLU A 127 -7.39 -18.44 -8.75
CA GLU A 127 -7.70 -18.45 -10.16
C GLU A 127 -8.69 -19.55 -10.51
N ARG A 128 -9.47 -19.24 -11.54
CA ARG A 128 -10.43 -20.16 -12.14
C ARG A 128 -10.23 -20.12 -13.65
N THR A 129 -9.73 -21.20 -14.20
CA THR A 129 -9.53 -21.36 -15.65
C THR A 129 -10.39 -22.50 -16.17
N TYR A 130 -10.92 -22.39 -17.38
CA TYR A 130 -11.74 -23.42 -18.03
C TYR A 130 -11.06 -23.98 -19.26
N LYS A 131 -11.24 -25.27 -19.55
CA LYS A 131 -10.82 -25.81 -20.86
C LYS A 131 -11.77 -25.33 -21.95
N ARG A 132 -11.24 -25.07 -23.16
CA ARG A 132 -12.01 -24.49 -24.28
C ARG A 132 -13.13 -25.46 -24.67
N GLY A 133 -14.39 -25.05 -24.47
CA GLY A 133 -15.58 -25.84 -24.81
C GLY A 133 -16.07 -26.82 -23.73
N GLU A 134 -15.42 -26.89 -22.56
CA GLU A 134 -15.84 -27.74 -21.44
C GLU A 134 -16.36 -26.92 -20.24
N ARG A 135 -17.31 -27.48 -19.49
CA ARG A 135 -17.72 -26.95 -18.17
C ARG A 135 -16.70 -27.25 -17.07
N ASN A 136 -15.71 -28.09 -17.35
CA ASN A 136 -14.64 -28.48 -16.42
C ASN A 136 -13.54 -27.41 -16.41
N GLY A 137 -13.17 -26.97 -15.21
CA GLY A 137 -12.16 -25.94 -15.00
C GLY A 137 -11.22 -26.30 -13.86
N HIS A 138 -10.06 -25.66 -13.85
CA HIS A 138 -9.07 -25.71 -12.79
C HIS A 138 -9.33 -24.56 -11.82
N LEU A 139 -9.45 -24.88 -10.54
CA LEU A 139 -9.50 -23.91 -9.45
C LEU A 139 -8.17 -24.02 -8.72
N PHE A 140 -7.39 -22.95 -8.72
CA PHE A 140 -6.16 -22.88 -7.95
C PHE A 140 -6.29 -21.80 -6.88
N HIS A 141 -5.84 -22.13 -5.67
CA HIS A 141 -5.93 -21.28 -4.50
C HIS A 141 -4.64 -21.41 -3.72
N LYS A 142 -3.90 -20.31 -3.56
CA LYS A 142 -2.65 -20.33 -2.83
C LYS A 142 -2.37 -19.00 -2.13
N GLY A 143 -1.85 -19.13 -0.91
CA GLY A 143 -1.35 -18.02 -0.11
C GLY A 143 0.13 -17.78 -0.38
N TYR A 144 0.51 -16.52 -0.48
CA TYR A 144 1.88 -16.06 -0.65
C TYR A 144 2.19 -15.02 0.42
N CYS A 145 3.42 -15.04 0.94
CA CYS A 145 3.96 -13.91 1.67
C CYS A 145 4.63 -12.98 0.66
N GLY A 146 4.32 -11.70 0.73
CA GLY A 146 4.80 -10.71 -0.21
C GLY A 146 5.30 -9.46 0.45
N ILE A 147 6.20 -8.78 -0.25
CA ILE A 147 6.70 -7.46 0.12
C ILE A 147 6.02 -6.47 -0.81
N THR A 148 5.66 -5.32 -0.27
CA THR A 148 5.04 -4.25 -1.04
C THR A 148 5.80 -2.96 -0.84
N PHE A 149 6.05 -2.28 -1.94
CA PHE A 149 6.60 -0.93 -1.95
C PHE A 149 5.59 -0.03 -2.63
N ALA A 150 5.35 1.14 -2.04
CA ALA A 150 4.51 2.13 -2.67
C ALA A 150 5.15 3.50 -2.62
N ALA A 151 4.96 4.25 -3.69
CA ALA A 151 5.30 5.65 -3.74
C ALA A 151 4.11 6.42 -4.25
N GLY A 152 3.92 7.63 -3.73
CA GLY A 152 2.84 8.46 -4.23
C GLY A 152 2.89 9.86 -3.69
N TYR A 153 1.91 10.63 -4.14
CA TYR A 153 1.76 12.03 -3.85
C TYR A 153 0.39 12.29 -3.25
N GLU A 154 0.38 12.95 -2.10
CA GLU A 154 -0.82 13.41 -1.40
C GLU A 154 -0.99 14.91 -1.55
N PHE A 155 -2.23 15.34 -1.77
CA PHE A 155 -2.59 16.75 -1.85
C PHE A 155 -3.90 17.01 -1.13
N ARG A 156 -3.99 18.17 -0.51
CA ARG A 156 -5.22 18.63 0.15
C ARG A 156 -6.27 19.03 -0.89
N ILE A 157 -7.51 18.60 -0.69
CA ILE A 157 -8.68 19.08 -1.44
C ILE A 157 -9.53 20.00 -0.56
N SER A 158 -9.81 19.57 0.68
CA SER A 158 -10.59 20.32 1.66
C SER A 158 -10.11 20.02 3.09
N ARG A 159 -10.77 20.59 4.11
CA ARG A 159 -10.36 20.48 5.52
C ARG A 159 -10.36 19.04 6.07
N LYS A 160 -11.17 18.14 5.50
CA LYS A 160 -11.26 16.72 5.92
C LYS A 160 -11.09 15.74 4.75
N LEU A 161 -10.71 16.25 3.58
CA LEU A 161 -10.60 15.45 2.35
C LEU A 161 -9.28 15.75 1.66
N SER A 162 -8.54 14.70 1.37
CA SER A 162 -7.30 14.74 0.61
C SER A 162 -7.40 13.81 -0.59
N GLY A 163 -6.73 14.19 -1.67
CA GLY A 163 -6.50 13.33 -2.83
C GLY A 163 -5.13 12.66 -2.71
N MET A 164 -5.01 11.49 -3.35
CA MET A 164 -3.77 10.74 -3.39
C MET A 164 -3.61 10.09 -4.76
N ILE A 165 -2.42 10.22 -5.35
CA ILE A 165 -1.99 9.45 -6.52
C ILE A 165 -0.90 8.51 -6.04
N ARG A 166 -0.99 7.23 -6.40
CA ARG A 166 -0.12 6.18 -5.87
C ARG A 166 0.28 5.19 -6.94
N CYS A 167 1.49 4.68 -6.82
CA CYS A 167 2.00 3.52 -7.54
C CYS A 167 2.42 2.47 -6.51
N ASP A 168 1.79 1.29 -6.56
CA ASP A 168 2.07 0.15 -5.71
C ASP A 168 2.79 -0.95 -6.50
N PHE A 169 3.88 -1.44 -5.94
CA PHE A 169 4.60 -2.62 -6.40
C PHE A 169 4.36 -3.74 -5.39
N LEU A 170 3.71 -4.81 -5.85
CA LEU A 170 3.44 -6.00 -5.05
C LEU A 170 4.33 -7.13 -5.56
N THR A 171 5.18 -7.67 -4.69
CA THR A 171 6.03 -8.82 -5.01
C THR A 171 5.67 -10.01 -4.14
N ALA A 172 5.63 -11.20 -4.73
CA ALA A 172 5.16 -12.42 -4.07
C ALA A 172 6.13 -13.58 -4.33
N ASP A 173 7.31 -13.57 -3.69
CA ASP A 173 8.23 -14.73 -3.72
C ASP A 173 9.35 -14.70 -2.63
N TRP A 174 9.21 -13.92 -1.55
CA TRP A 174 10.30 -13.79 -0.58
C TRP A 174 10.25 -14.95 0.45
N PHE A 175 11.11 -15.95 0.24
CA PHE A 175 11.56 -17.01 1.18
C PHE A 175 10.66 -18.21 1.56
N ALA A 176 9.40 -18.33 1.10
CA ALA A 176 8.53 -19.40 1.62
C ALA A 176 7.52 -19.98 0.61
N ASN A 177 7.95 -20.39 -0.58
CA ASN A 177 7.09 -21.22 -1.42
C ASN A 177 7.83 -22.36 -2.13
N PRO A 178 8.14 -23.46 -1.43
CA PRO A 178 8.85 -24.60 -2.02
C PRO A 178 8.08 -25.26 -3.19
N ASP A 179 6.77 -25.03 -3.32
CA ASP A 179 5.90 -25.67 -4.32
C ASP A 179 5.27 -24.71 -5.33
N ALA A 180 5.88 -23.55 -5.58
CA ALA A 180 5.56 -22.75 -6.74
C ALA A 180 6.83 -22.12 -7.27
N ARG A 181 7.62 -22.93 -7.99
CA ARG A 181 8.34 -22.37 -9.12
C ARG A 181 7.27 -21.70 -9.98
N LEU A 182 7.28 -20.37 -9.93
CA LEU A 182 6.88 -19.52 -11.04
C LEU A 182 7.39 -20.21 -12.29
#